data_AF-A0A7S2HYD6-F1
#
_entry.id   AF-A0A7S2HYD6-F1
#
_cell.length_a   1.000
_cell.length_b   1.000
_cell.length_c   1.000
_cell.angle_alpha   90.00
_cell.angle_beta   90.00
_cell.angle_gamma   90.00
#
_symmetry.space_group_name_H-M   'P 1'
#
loop_
_entity.id
_entity.type
_entity.pdbx_description
1 polymer ?
#
loop_
_entity_poly.entity_id
_entity_poly.type
_entity_poly.pdbx_seq_one_letter_code
_entity_poly.pdbx_strand_id
1 'polypeptide(L)'
;PSAELTPPERFCFEMARLPRLRPMLHALRLRLSLPHALERASSALSAISRAAKELMGSRAFATILTSILSHGNALNAGTARAAARGFRLDGLEKARALKSTDGRVSL
;
A
#
# COMPACT_ATOMS: atom_id res chain seq x y z
N PRO A 1 -41.90 2.00 -39.49
CA PRO A 1 -40.42 2.15 -39.49
C PRO A 1 -39.66 1.13 -38.61
N SER A 2 -40.24 0.61 -37.51
CA SER A 2 -39.53 -0.31 -36.60
C SER A 2 -39.57 -1.79 -37.02
N ALA A 3 -40.46 -2.17 -37.94
CA ALA A 3 -40.63 -3.55 -38.40
C ALA A 3 -39.53 -4.05 -39.35
N GLU A 4 -38.79 -3.13 -40.00
CA GLU A 4 -37.71 -3.43 -40.95
C GLU A 4 -36.31 -3.41 -40.32
N LEU A 5 -36.20 -3.05 -39.04
CA LEU A 5 -34.92 -2.97 -38.33
C LEU A 5 -34.49 -4.33 -37.79
N THR A 6 -33.20 -4.63 -37.93
CA THR A 6 -32.56 -5.79 -37.31
C THR A 6 -32.53 -5.63 -35.77
N PRO A 7 -32.34 -6.72 -35.00
CA PRO A 7 -32.32 -6.63 -33.54
C PRO A 7 -31.31 -5.62 -32.95
N PRO A 8 -30.05 -5.51 -33.44
CA PRO A 8 -29.11 -4.49 -32.95
C PRO A 8 -29.56 -3.05 -33.27
N GLU A 9 -30.13 -2.82 -34.46
CA GLU A 9 -30.63 -1.50 -34.86
C GLU A 9 -31.84 -1.10 -34.01
N ARG A 10 -32.74 -2.05 -33.73
CA ARG A 10 -33.88 -1.82 -32.83
C ARG A 10 -33.42 -1.51 -31.40
N PHE A 11 -32.38 -2.18 -30.91
CA PHE A 11 -31.77 -1.86 -29.61
C PHE A 11 -31.22 -0.43 -29.60
N CYS A 12 -30.41 -0.05 -30.58
CA CYS A 12 -29.86 1.31 -30.68
C CYS A 12 -30.97 2.36 -30.80
N PHE A 13 -32.01 2.08 -31.59
CA PHE A 13 -33.17 2.96 -31.76
C PHE A 13 -33.91 3.19 -30.45
N GLU A 14 -34.23 2.14 -29.68
CA GLU A 14 -34.90 2.31 -28.38
C GLU A 14 -33.99 2.98 -27.35
N MET A 15 -32.70 2.65 -27.33
CA MET A 15 -31.73 3.31 -26.44
C MET A 15 -31.59 4.80 -26.74
N ALA A 16 -31.59 5.21 -28.02
CA ALA A 16 -31.50 6.60 -28.43
C ALA A 16 -32.73 7.44 -28.00
N ARG A 17 -33.88 6.80 -27.79
CA ARG A 17 -35.11 7.47 -27.31
C ARG A 17 -35.09 7.75 -25.81
N LEU A 18 -34.19 7.11 -25.05
CA LEU A 18 -34.08 7.34 -23.62
C LEU A 18 -33.43 8.70 -23.35
N PRO A 19 -34.12 9.63 -22.66
CA PRO A 19 -33.54 10.91 -22.33
C PRO A 19 -32.35 10.71 -21.38
N ARG A 20 -31.27 11.48 -21.59
CA ARG A 20 -30.07 11.47 -20.74
C ARG A 20 -29.44 10.08 -20.54
N LEU A 21 -29.47 9.24 -21.58
CA LEU A 21 -28.93 7.87 -21.53
C LEU A 21 -27.51 7.81 -20.94
N ARG A 22 -26.59 8.67 -21.41
CA ARG A 22 -25.19 8.68 -20.94
C ARG A 22 -25.06 8.97 -19.43
N PRO A 23 -25.64 10.08 -18.90
CA PRO A 23 -25.69 10.30 -17.45
C PRO A 23 -26.32 9.14 -16.66
N MET A 24 -27.40 8.55 -17.17
CA MET A 24 -28.09 7.44 -16.50
C MET A 24 -27.20 6.20 -16.40
N LEU A 25 -26.52 5.83 -17.49
CA LEU A 25 -25.56 4.72 -17.50
C LEU A 25 -24.38 4.98 -16.56
N HIS A 26 -23.88 6.21 -16.49
CA HIS A 26 -22.82 6.58 -15.56
C HIS A 26 -23.28 6.46 -14.10
N ALA A 27 -24.48 6.96 -13.78
CA ALA A 27 -25.07 6.85 -12.45
C ALA A 27 -25.32 5.39 -12.06
N LEU A 28 -25.83 4.57 -12.98
CA LEU A 28 -26.02 3.13 -12.75
C LEU A 28 -24.68 2.43 -12.48
N ARG A 29 -23.67 2.69 -13.31
CA ARG A 29 -22.32 2.15 -13.11
C ARG A 29 -21.76 2.55 -11.75
N LEU A 30 -21.85 3.82 -11.39
CA LEU A 30 -21.40 4.32 -10.10
C LEU A 30 -22.14 3.63 -8.95
N ARG A 31 -23.48 3.55 -9.02
CA ARG A 31 -24.29 2.90 -7.99
C ARG A 31 -23.88 1.44 -7.76
N LEU A 32 -23.53 0.73 -8.83
CA LEU A 32 -23.11 -0.67 -8.76
C LEU A 32 -21.65 -0.83 -8.29
N SER A 33 -20.74 0.08 -8.68
CA SER A 33 -19.31 -0.06 -8.38
C SER A 33 -18.87 0.61 -7.07
N LEU A 34 -19.59 1.65 -6.63
CA LEU A 34 -19.18 2.48 -5.49
C LEU A 34 -19.08 1.70 -4.17
N PRO A 35 -20.03 0.82 -3.79
CA PRO A 35 -19.92 0.07 -2.55
C PRO A 35 -18.63 -0.75 -2.47
N HIS A 36 -18.29 -1.48 -3.54
CA HIS A 36 -17.05 -2.25 -3.61
C HIS A 36 -15.80 -1.36 -3.59
N ALA A 37 -15.84 -0.21 -4.27
CA ALA A 37 -14.73 0.73 -4.24
C ALA A 37 -14.47 1.27 -2.83
N LEU A 38 -15.54 1.61 -2.10
CA LEU A 38 -15.47 2.09 -0.71
C LEU A 38 -15.00 1.00 0.24
N GLU A 39 -15.47 -0.23 0.07
CA GLU A 39 -15.05 -1.38 0.88
C GLU A 39 -13.56 -1.65 0.72
N ARG A 40 -13.07 -1.69 -0.52
CA ARG A 40 -11.62 -1.85 -0.80
C ARG A 40 -10.79 -0.73 -0.19
N ALA A 41 -11.23 0.52 -0.34
CA ALA A 41 -10.52 1.67 0.21
C ALA A 41 -10.48 1.62 1.75
N SER A 42 -11.62 1.31 2.37
CA SER A 42 -11.75 1.21 3.83
C SER A 42 -10.89 0.07 4.40
N SER A 43 -10.89 -1.09 3.73
CA SER A 43 -10.07 -2.24 4.12
C SER A 43 -8.58 -1.92 4.03
N ALA A 44 -8.12 -1.30 2.92
CA ALA A 44 -6.74 -0.89 2.75
C ALA A 44 -6.30 0.12 3.82
N LEU A 45 -7.14 1.13 4.10
CA LEU A 45 -6.84 2.13 5.12
C LEU A 45 -6.78 1.52 6.52
N SER A 46 -7.69 0.60 6.83
CA SER A 46 -7.71 -0.12 8.11
C SER A 46 -6.45 -0.97 8.27
N ALA A 47 -6.04 -1.69 7.23
CA ALA A 47 -4.82 -2.49 7.25
C ALA A 47 -3.57 -1.63 7.50
N ILE A 48 -3.41 -0.51 6.79
CA ILE A 48 -2.29 0.43 6.99
C ILE A 48 -2.32 1.02 8.39
N SER A 49 -3.48 1.47 8.86
CA SER A 49 -3.64 2.08 10.18
C SER A 49 -3.30 1.09 11.30
N ARG A 50 -3.73 -0.16 11.15
CA ARG A 50 -3.43 -1.22 12.12
C ARG A 50 -1.94 -1.55 12.12
N ALA A 51 -1.32 -1.76 10.96
CA ALA A 51 0.11 -2.03 10.85
C ALA A 51 0.95 -0.89 11.46
N ALA A 52 0.60 0.37 11.19
CA ALA A 52 1.29 1.52 11.78
C ALA A 52 1.16 1.55 13.31
N LYS A 53 -0.04 1.30 13.85
CA LYS A 53 -0.27 1.23 15.30
C LYS A 53 0.51 0.09 15.95
N GLU A 54 0.53 -1.08 15.34
CA GLU A 54 1.28 -2.24 15.83
C GLU A 54 2.79 -1.96 15.84
N LEU A 55 3.35 -1.39 14.76
CA LEU A 55 4.76 -1.03 14.70
C LEU A 55 5.14 0.04 15.73
N MET A 56 4.35 1.11 15.84
CA MET A 56 4.63 2.20 16.80
C MET A 56 4.40 1.77 18.26
N GLY A 57 3.47 0.85 18.51
CA GLY A 57 3.19 0.31 19.85
C GLY A 57 4.11 -0.84 20.28
N SER A 58 4.88 -1.42 19.37
CA SER A 58 5.72 -2.59 19.65
C SER A 58 7.00 -2.19 20.38
N ARG A 59 7.01 -2.43 21.69
CA ARG A 59 8.23 -2.30 22.51
C ARG A 59 9.35 -3.22 22.04
N ALA A 60 9.03 -4.44 21.62
CA ALA A 60 10.01 -5.39 21.11
C ALA A 60 10.70 -4.85 19.84
N PHE A 61 9.94 -4.27 18.91
CA PHE A 61 10.49 -3.67 17.71
C PHE A 61 11.41 -2.48 18.05
N ALA A 62 10.99 -1.59 18.96
CA ALA A 62 11.81 -0.48 19.42
C ALA A 62 13.12 -0.95 20.09
N THR A 63 13.08 -2.02 20.88
CA THR A 63 14.28 -2.63 21.49
C THR A 63 15.25 -3.15 20.43
N ILE A 64 14.75 -3.83 19.40
CA ILE A 64 15.59 -4.31 18.28
C ILE A 64 16.27 -3.14 17.57
N LEU A 65 15.52 -2.10 17.21
CA LEU A 65 16.09 -0.90 16.56
C LEU A 65 17.14 -0.21 17.43
N THR A 66 16.89 -0.12 18.75
CA THR A 66 17.84 0.45 19.71
C THR A 66 19.11 -0.39 19.80
N SER A 67 18.98 -1.71 19.80
CA SER A 67 20.11 -2.63 19.76
C SER A 67 20.93 -2.43 18.48
N ILE A 68 20.29 -2.40 17.31
CA ILE A 68 20.96 -2.17 16.03
C ILE A 68 21.69 -0.83 16.03
N LEU A 69 21.09 0.23 16.55
CA LEU A 69 21.74 1.55 16.66
C LEU A 69 22.98 1.50 17.57
N SER A 70 22.87 0.85 18.73
CA SER A 70 23.98 0.71 19.69
C SER A 70 25.15 -0.04 19.08
N HIS A 71 24.89 -1.21 18.48
CA HIS A 71 25.93 -2.01 17.83
C HIS A 71 26.51 -1.29 16.60
N GLY A 72 25.67 -0.63 15.80
CA GLY A 72 26.10 0.16 14.66
C GLY A 72 27.02 1.31 15.06
N ASN A 73 26.71 2.02 16.15
CA ASN A 73 27.56 3.08 16.69
C ASN A 73 28.91 2.53 17.19
N ALA A 74 28.90 1.40 17.90
CA ALA A 74 30.12 0.74 18.37
C ALA A 74 31.01 0.28 17.20
N LEU A 75 30.43 -0.34 16.17
CA LEU A 75 31.16 -0.78 14.97
C LEU A 75 31.73 0.38 14.16
N ASN A 76 31.09 1.56 14.21
CA ASN A 76 31.54 2.75 13.51
C ASN A 76 32.41 3.67 14.38
N ALA A 77 32.85 3.24 15.57
CA ALA A 77 33.70 4.01 16.45
C ALA A 77 34.94 4.56 15.71
N GLY A 78 35.25 5.83 15.92
CA GLY A 78 36.36 6.51 15.21
C GLY A 78 36.02 7.04 13.82
N THR A 79 34.80 6.81 13.32
CA THR A 79 34.30 7.43 12.07
C THR A 79 33.27 8.52 12.37
N ALA A 80 32.95 9.34 11.36
CA ALA A 80 31.85 10.32 11.45
C ALA A 80 30.46 9.70 11.74
N ARG A 81 30.32 8.37 11.70
CA ARG A 81 29.07 7.64 11.90
C ARG A 81 28.90 7.07 13.32
N ALA A 82 29.89 7.20 14.21
CA ALA A 82 29.89 6.61 15.56
C ALA A 82 28.84 7.17 16.53
N ALA A 83 28.29 8.36 16.26
CA ALA A 83 27.40 9.10 17.15
C ALA A 83 26.01 9.31 16.55
N ALA A 84 25.53 8.33 15.77
CA ALA A 84 24.20 8.43 15.17
C ALA A 84 23.12 8.41 16.27
N ARG A 85 22.13 9.29 16.12
CA ARG A 85 20.92 9.33 16.98
C ARG A 85 19.79 8.44 16.45
N GLY A 86 19.97 7.87 15.27
CA GLY A 86 19.00 7.03 14.57
C GLY A 86 19.50 6.68 13.18
N PHE A 87 18.77 5.81 12.50
CA PHE A 87 19.04 5.39 11.13
C PHE A 87 17.71 5.26 10.37
N ARG A 88 17.79 5.31 9.03
CA ARG A 88 16.62 5.06 8.18
C ARG A 88 16.34 3.57 8.09
N LEU A 89 15.07 3.15 8.09
CA LEU A 89 14.69 1.73 8.10
C LEU A 89 15.12 0.97 6.84
N ASP A 90 15.29 1.64 5.69
CA ASP A 90 15.92 1.07 4.49
C ASP A 90 17.39 0.66 4.73
N GLY A 91 18.02 1.18 5.78
CA GLY A 91 19.34 0.75 6.26
C GLY A 91 19.36 -0.65 6.86
N LEU A 92 18.21 -1.24 7.25
CA LEU A 92 18.16 -2.60 7.79
C LEU A 92 18.61 -3.65 6.77
N GLU A 93 18.39 -3.40 5.47
CA GLU A 93 18.90 -4.28 4.41
C GLU A 93 20.44 -4.36 4.41
N LYS A 94 21.10 -3.26 4.76
CA LYS A 94 22.56 -3.19 4.87
C LYS A 94 23.06 -3.88 6.14
N ALA A 95 22.28 -3.87 7.23
CA ALA A 95 22.63 -4.60 8.44
C ALA A 95 22.74 -6.11 8.17
N ARG A 96 21.78 -6.66 7.41
CA ARG A 96 21.80 -8.07 6.97
C ARG A 96 23.04 -8.46 6.17
N ALA A 97 23.65 -7.51 5.46
CA ALA A 97 24.85 -7.77 4.66
C ALA A 97 26.14 -7.85 5.52
N LEU A 98 26.10 -7.41 6.77
CA LEU A 98 27.25 -7.44 7.68
C LEU A 98 27.37 -8.84 8.28
N LYS A 99 28.54 -9.47 8.07
CA LYS A 99 28.86 -10.79 8.61
C LYS A 99 29.85 -10.67 9.76
N SER A 100 29.76 -11.61 10.70
CA SER A 100 30.77 -11.90 11.71
C SER A 100 32.13 -12.20 11.06
N THR A 101 33.22 -12.04 11.80
CA THR A 101 34.60 -12.30 11.35
C THR A 101 34.82 -13.73 10.86
N ASP A 102 34.07 -14.70 11.41
CA ASP A 102 34.06 -16.10 10.97
C ASP A 102 33.09 -16.38 9.81
N GLY A 103 32.34 -15.36 9.35
CA GLY A 103 31.41 -15.43 8.23
C GLY A 103 30.14 -16.24 8.50
N ARG A 104 29.95 -16.78 9.72
CA ARG A 104 28.86 -17.72 10.06
C ARG A 104 27.56 -17.05 10.45
N VAL A 105 27.62 -15.83 10.96
CA VAL A 105 26.48 -15.07 11.47
C VAL A 105 26.39 -13.73 10.75
N SER A 106 25.18 -13.28 10.43
CA SER A 106 24.89 -11.92 9.96
C SER A 106 24.10 -11.14 11.01
N LEU A 107 24.24 -9.82 11.01
CA LEU A 107 23.46 -8.92 11.86
C LEU A 107 22.00 -8.75 11.40
#